data_AF-A0A3P7M2E5-F1
#
_entry.id   AF-A0A3P7M2E5-F1
#
_cell.length_a   1.000
_cell.length_b   1.000
_cell.length_c   1.000
_cell.angle_alpha   90.00
_cell.angle_beta   90.00
_cell.angle_gamma   90.00
#
_symmetry.space_group_name_H-M   'P 1'
#
loop_
_entity.id
_entity.type
_entity.pdbx_description
1 polymer ?
#
loop_
_entity_poly.entity_id
_entity_poly.type
_entity_poly.pdbx_seq_one_letter_code
_entity_poly.pdbx_strand_id
1 'polypeptide(L)'
;MIEKSMLKTFIVAGVIQRSSFSQLDQLSDARRQAGRHTSLVNLLPLQPESAVIEKRSAPPYPEERVGQKLIVKVAKLTLDPYFEPVFGSIAIYDAKARRKVSENFYFDVNPDEVRRLLDRKRAQEEPSQRCSQAAFNLSCPLSDLFMVVKLEKVLQACEIGDASEPYVGCAAKDDRTREKLTAAAADYCERLGSEDSVTPDASSLGKSMELNLANLQPVTLNLNSFYKQEADRLSDDDLFKLLADARKPGGKLGRLKTFAAELSLQLSGGTGEELLMRLSPEMLRVAPFSGGELTKDIQEFPAKGLYMANTSYRNLLYIYPKSANLSNRPGTARNISIKVELMNGQEHALPLMFSRGPGCEMVSQIRTAVVYHNKTPHIADEIKLRIPVDLDDGHHLLFSFYHISCKPNNKDEEVEYPIGYSWLPLFRDGRLSTGDFHLPICLDRLPSSYGYLSPDVALPNVRWLDAHKPTFNLSVVAISTVHPQDEHLEKFFIGVNSLSSTDRKKPPVSESALITAAQVKVVTIKCVF
;
A
#
# COMPACT_ATOMS: atom_id res chain seq x y z
N MET A 1 43.14 -40.75 -21.78
CA MET A 1 43.92 -40.56 -23.01
C MET A 1 43.39 -39.28 -23.65
N ILE A 2 43.91 -38.13 -23.21
CA ILE A 2 43.58 -36.81 -23.76
C ILE A 2 44.82 -36.37 -24.51
N GLU A 3 44.67 -36.21 -25.81
CA GLU A 3 45.75 -35.92 -26.74
C GLU A 3 46.26 -34.49 -26.52
N LYS A 4 47.55 -34.41 -26.20
CA LYS A 4 48.38 -33.22 -26.30
C LYS A 4 48.48 -32.81 -27.77
N SER A 5 48.12 -31.58 -28.14
CA SER A 5 48.95 -30.82 -29.08
C SER A 5 48.69 -29.31 -29.00
N MET A 6 49.80 -28.57 -29.09
CA MET A 6 49.91 -27.14 -29.39
C MET A 6 49.70 -26.11 -28.27
N LEU A 7 50.55 -26.18 -27.24
CA LEU A 7 51.13 -24.96 -26.65
C LEU A 7 52.31 -24.53 -27.52
N LYS A 8 52.11 -23.57 -28.42
CA LYS A 8 53.21 -22.80 -29.02
C LYS A 8 53.71 -21.82 -27.97
N THR A 9 54.80 -22.16 -27.31
CA THR A 9 55.59 -21.23 -26.50
C THR A 9 56.18 -20.19 -27.44
N PHE A 10 55.55 -19.02 -27.55
CA PHE A 10 56.17 -17.85 -28.17
C PHE A 10 57.26 -17.34 -27.21
N ILE A 11 58.49 -17.82 -27.42
CA ILE A 11 59.67 -17.18 -26.86
C ILE A 11 59.80 -15.85 -27.60
N VAL A 12 59.42 -14.75 -26.96
CA VAL A 12 59.64 -13.41 -27.49
C VAL A 12 61.14 -13.16 -27.48
N ALA A 13 61.74 -13.11 -28.68
CA ALA A 13 63.14 -12.75 -28.85
C ALA A 13 63.38 -11.36 -28.24
N GLY A 14 64.27 -11.30 -27.24
CA GLY A 14 64.60 -10.09 -26.48
C GLY A 14 64.27 -10.13 -24.98
N VAL A 15 63.44 -11.08 -24.52
CA VAL A 15 63.06 -11.19 -23.09
C VAL A 15 64.12 -11.93 -22.24
N ILE A 16 65.08 -12.62 -22.88
CA ILE A 16 66.21 -13.28 -22.21
C ILE A 16 67.54 -12.58 -22.53
N GLN A 17 67.55 -11.25 -22.64
CA GLN A 17 68.80 -10.50 -22.56
C GLN A 17 68.94 -9.89 -21.17
N ARG A 18 69.86 -10.45 -20.37
CA ARG A 18 70.30 -9.85 -19.10
C ARG A 18 71.11 -8.59 -19.40
N SER A 19 70.41 -7.51 -19.72
CA SER A 19 70.98 -6.17 -19.75
C SER A 19 71.00 -5.64 -18.32
N SER A 20 72.11 -5.04 -17.88
CA SER A 20 72.15 -4.47 -16.53
C SER A 20 71.13 -3.32 -16.41
N PHE A 21 70.61 -3.07 -15.21
CA PHE A 21 69.66 -1.97 -14.98
C PHE A 21 70.23 -0.62 -15.46
N SER A 22 71.54 -0.39 -15.31
CA SER A 22 72.20 0.82 -15.79
C SER A 22 72.15 0.99 -17.32
N GLN A 23 72.30 -0.11 -18.06
CA GLN A 23 72.23 -0.09 -19.53
C GLN A 23 70.79 0.09 -20.02
N LEU A 24 69.81 -0.50 -19.32
CA LEU A 24 68.39 -0.31 -19.63
C LEU A 24 67.94 1.13 -19.37
N ASP A 25 68.47 1.77 -18.33
CA ASP A 25 68.17 3.17 -18.03
C ASP A 25 68.80 4.10 -19.06
N GLN A 26 70.06 3.87 -19.43
CA GLN A 26 70.72 4.64 -20.49
C GLN A 26 70.01 4.50 -21.86
N LEU A 27 69.57 3.29 -22.21
CA LEU A 27 68.78 3.06 -23.43
C LEU A 27 67.40 3.73 -23.36
N SER A 28 66.77 3.72 -22.19
CA SER A 28 65.48 4.39 -21.98
C SER A 28 65.64 5.91 -22.05
N ASP A 29 66.69 6.48 -21.46
CA ASP A 29 66.98 7.91 -21.53
C ASP A 29 67.36 8.36 -22.93
N ALA A 30 68.17 7.58 -23.64
CA ALA A 30 68.49 7.83 -25.04
C ALA A 30 67.22 7.82 -25.91
N ARG A 31 66.28 6.88 -25.67
CA ARG A 31 64.97 6.87 -26.36
C ARG A 31 64.10 8.07 -25.98
N ARG A 32 64.06 8.47 -24.70
CA ARG A 32 63.36 9.68 -24.23
C ARG A 32 63.95 10.96 -24.79
N GLN A 33 65.24 10.98 -25.13
CA GLN A 33 65.88 12.13 -25.77
C GLN A 33 65.69 12.12 -27.29
N ALA A 34 65.74 10.95 -27.94
CA ALA A 34 65.54 10.81 -29.39
C ALA A 34 64.11 11.16 -29.86
N GLY A 35 63.10 10.97 -29.01
CA GLY A 35 61.69 11.31 -29.31
C GLY A 35 61.24 12.67 -28.76
N ARG A 36 62.15 13.50 -28.23
CA ARG A 36 61.78 14.77 -27.60
C ARG A 36 61.73 15.88 -28.65
N HIS A 37 60.52 16.26 -29.06
CA HIS A 37 60.34 17.46 -29.87
C HIS A 37 60.78 18.69 -29.07
N THR A 38 61.75 19.45 -29.58
CA THR A 38 62.38 20.63 -28.93
C THR A 38 61.44 21.82 -28.80
N SER A 39 60.21 21.70 -29.29
CA SER A 39 59.15 22.66 -29.10
C SER A 39 57.89 21.87 -28.76
N LEU A 40 57.38 22.03 -27.53
CA LEU A 40 56.03 21.60 -27.16
C LEU A 40 55.03 22.52 -27.90
N VAL A 41 54.94 22.34 -29.21
CA VAL A 41 53.86 22.95 -29.99
C VAL A 41 52.64 22.10 -29.70
N ASN A 42 51.66 22.70 -29.03
CA ASN A 42 50.36 22.08 -28.82
C ASN A 42 49.78 21.77 -30.21
N LEU A 43 49.85 20.51 -30.66
CA LEU A 43 49.33 20.09 -31.97
C LEU A 43 47.79 20.07 -31.99
N LEU A 44 47.17 20.27 -30.83
CA LEU A 44 45.77 20.58 -30.70
C LEU A 44 45.63 22.10 -30.68
N PRO A 45 44.73 22.69 -31.50
CA PRO A 45 44.36 24.08 -31.35
C PRO A 45 44.05 24.35 -29.88
N LEU A 46 44.56 25.47 -29.32
CA LEU A 46 44.09 25.98 -28.05
C LEU A 46 42.56 26.08 -28.16
N GLN A 47 41.86 25.11 -27.57
CA GLN A 47 40.41 25.14 -27.60
C GLN A 47 40.00 26.40 -26.85
N PRO A 48 39.16 27.27 -27.45
CA PRO A 48 38.65 28.42 -26.73
C PRO A 48 38.05 27.93 -25.41
N GLU A 49 38.23 28.65 -24.30
CA GLU A 49 37.76 28.21 -22.98
C GLU A 49 36.27 27.78 -22.98
N SER A 50 35.48 28.34 -23.92
CA SER A 50 34.09 27.97 -24.17
C SER A 50 33.85 26.53 -24.63
N ALA A 51 34.87 25.82 -25.12
CA ALA A 51 34.82 24.43 -25.56
C ALA A 51 35.26 23.42 -24.46
N VAL A 52 35.97 23.89 -23.42
CA VAL A 52 36.32 23.09 -22.22
C VAL A 52 35.15 23.02 -21.23
N ILE A 53 34.20 23.94 -21.33
CA ILE A 53 32.94 23.88 -20.61
C ILE A 53 32.08 22.81 -21.29
N GLU A 54 31.98 21.62 -20.68
CA GLU A 54 30.93 20.66 -21.00
C GLU A 54 29.60 21.40 -20.83
N LYS A 55 29.05 21.95 -21.93
CA LYS A 55 27.72 22.57 -21.96
C LYS A 55 26.73 21.45 -21.74
N ARG A 56 26.49 21.10 -20.48
CA ARG A 56 25.38 20.24 -20.09
C ARG A 56 24.14 20.87 -20.69
N SER A 57 23.49 20.15 -21.59
CA SER A 57 22.17 20.54 -22.08
C SER A 57 21.30 20.86 -20.86
N ALA A 58 20.48 21.90 -20.96
CA ALA A 58 19.49 22.16 -19.92
C ALA A 58 18.78 20.84 -19.61
N PRO A 59 18.78 20.38 -18.34
CA PRO A 59 18.09 19.15 -18.01
C PRO A 59 16.63 19.29 -18.45
N PRO A 60 16.03 18.25 -19.06
CA PRO A 60 14.62 18.31 -19.44
C PRO A 60 13.78 18.67 -18.22
N TYR A 61 12.64 19.34 -18.47
CA TYR A 61 11.71 19.61 -17.39
C TYR A 61 11.32 18.29 -16.72
N PRO A 62 11.22 18.25 -15.38
CA PRO A 62 10.73 17.07 -14.69
C PRO A 62 9.32 16.74 -15.18
N GLU A 63 9.17 15.63 -15.87
CA GLU A 63 7.89 15.14 -16.37
C GLU A 63 7.41 13.97 -15.51
N GLU A 64 6.10 13.93 -15.29
CA GLU A 64 5.45 12.75 -14.74
C GLU A 64 5.52 11.63 -15.77
N ARG A 65 6.07 10.48 -15.40
CA ARG A 65 6.06 9.33 -16.30
C ARG A 65 4.67 8.75 -16.33
N VAL A 66 3.96 8.94 -17.43
CA VAL A 66 2.70 8.23 -17.69
C VAL A 66 3.04 6.78 -18.00
N GLY A 67 2.94 5.94 -16.98
CA GLY A 67 3.09 4.50 -17.10
C GLY A 67 2.02 3.85 -17.98
N GLN A 68 2.17 2.54 -18.21
CA GLN A 68 1.09 1.76 -18.81
C GLN A 68 0.00 1.52 -17.76
N LYS A 69 -1.26 1.46 -18.20
CA LYS A 69 -2.38 1.08 -17.34
C LYS A 69 -2.79 -0.36 -17.59
N LEU A 70 -2.95 -1.11 -16.51
CA LEU A 70 -3.68 -2.38 -16.52
C LEU A 70 -5.13 -2.09 -16.13
N ILE A 71 -6.04 -2.26 -17.08
CA ILE A 71 -7.47 -2.07 -16.88
C ILE A 71 -8.07 -3.42 -16.50
N VAL A 72 -8.67 -3.48 -15.32
CA VAL A 72 -9.30 -4.67 -14.75
C VAL A 72 -10.79 -4.38 -14.58
N LYS A 73 -11.63 -5.11 -15.30
CA LYS A 73 -13.07 -5.07 -15.13
C LYS A 73 -13.56 -6.36 -14.48
N VAL A 74 -14.25 -6.24 -13.37
CA VAL A 74 -14.92 -7.35 -12.68
C VAL A 74 -16.28 -7.55 -13.34
N ALA A 75 -16.42 -8.61 -14.12
CA ALA A 75 -17.64 -8.88 -14.85
C ALA A 75 -18.67 -9.63 -13.99
N LYS A 76 -18.23 -10.59 -13.18
CA LYS A 76 -19.10 -11.46 -12.39
C LYS A 76 -18.34 -12.10 -11.23
N LEU A 77 -19.00 -12.25 -10.08
CA LEU A 77 -18.61 -13.16 -9.01
C LEU A 77 -19.82 -14.02 -8.66
N THR A 78 -19.65 -15.33 -8.59
CA THR A 78 -20.72 -16.25 -8.18
C THR A 78 -20.15 -17.32 -7.28
N LEU A 79 -20.74 -17.43 -6.09
CA LEU A 79 -20.51 -18.53 -5.16
C LEU A 79 -21.70 -19.50 -5.22
N ASP A 80 -21.45 -20.79 -5.03
CA ASP A 80 -22.51 -21.78 -4.84
C ASP A 80 -22.28 -22.53 -3.51
N PRO A 81 -23.21 -22.40 -2.54
CA PRO A 81 -24.45 -21.60 -2.55
C PRO A 81 -24.18 -20.08 -2.45
N TYR A 82 -25.00 -19.26 -3.11
CA TYR A 82 -25.00 -17.80 -2.92
C TYR A 82 -26.09 -17.44 -1.89
N PHE A 83 -25.72 -17.23 -0.63
CA PHE A 83 -26.69 -16.98 0.46
C PHE A 83 -26.35 -15.79 1.37
N GLU A 84 -25.14 -15.25 1.25
CA GLU A 84 -24.67 -14.10 2.04
C GLU A 84 -23.89 -13.10 1.17
N PRO A 85 -23.77 -11.83 1.60
CA PRO A 85 -22.97 -10.84 0.90
C PRO A 85 -21.47 -11.18 0.95
N VAL A 86 -20.83 -11.14 -0.22
CA VAL A 86 -19.37 -11.30 -0.36
C VAL A 86 -18.81 -10.09 -1.08
N PHE A 87 -17.80 -9.46 -0.48
CA PHE A 87 -17.10 -8.31 -1.00
C PHE A 87 -15.73 -8.71 -1.52
N GLY A 88 -15.23 -8.00 -2.52
CA GLY A 88 -13.95 -8.29 -3.11
C GLY A 88 -13.00 -7.10 -3.08
N SER A 89 -11.70 -7.38 -3.00
CA SER A 89 -10.67 -6.39 -3.27
C SER A 89 -9.59 -6.93 -4.19
N ILE A 90 -9.03 -6.06 -5.04
CA ILE A 90 -7.92 -6.37 -5.95
C ILE A 90 -6.78 -5.41 -5.66
N ALA A 91 -5.58 -5.95 -5.51
CA ALA A 91 -4.35 -5.14 -5.45
C ALA A 91 -3.18 -5.85 -6.13
N ILE A 92 -2.21 -5.05 -6.59
CA ILE A 92 -0.99 -5.52 -7.23
C ILE A 92 0.14 -5.57 -6.21
N TYR A 93 0.88 -6.68 -6.21
CA TYR A 93 2.02 -6.93 -5.34
C TYR A 93 3.25 -7.27 -6.17
N ASP A 94 4.40 -6.82 -5.71
CA ASP A 94 5.72 -7.20 -6.24
C ASP A 94 6.32 -8.22 -5.27
N ALA A 95 6.24 -9.50 -5.64
CA ALA A 95 6.66 -10.60 -4.76
C ALA A 95 8.18 -10.65 -4.59
N LYS A 96 8.94 -10.16 -5.58
CA LYS A 96 10.40 -10.11 -5.53
C LYS A 96 10.88 -9.03 -4.57
N ALA A 97 10.27 -7.84 -4.62
CA ALA A 97 10.59 -6.74 -3.71
C ALA A 97 9.85 -6.80 -2.36
N ARG A 98 8.94 -7.79 -2.17
CA ARG A 98 8.09 -7.95 -0.99
C ARG A 98 7.35 -6.66 -0.62
N ARG A 99 6.71 -6.04 -1.60
CA ARG A 99 5.95 -4.81 -1.41
C ARG A 99 4.61 -4.84 -2.12
N LYS A 100 3.66 -4.09 -1.58
CA LYS A 100 2.43 -3.73 -2.28
C LYS A 100 2.73 -2.62 -3.28
N VAL A 101 2.17 -2.71 -4.49
CA VAL A 101 2.43 -1.81 -5.61
C VAL A 101 1.27 -0.86 -5.86
N SER A 102 0.05 -1.24 -5.49
CA SER A 102 -1.14 -0.41 -5.69
C SER A 102 -1.98 -0.31 -4.42
N GLU A 103 -2.83 0.69 -4.34
CA GLU A 103 -3.95 0.67 -3.40
C GLU A 103 -4.96 -0.45 -3.74
N ASN A 104 -5.89 -0.72 -2.83
CA ASN A 104 -6.97 -1.67 -3.02
C ASN A 104 -8.06 -1.08 -3.92
N PHE A 105 -8.43 -1.84 -4.96
CA PHE A 105 -9.69 -1.65 -5.65
C PHE A 105 -10.76 -2.53 -5.01
N TYR A 106 -11.73 -1.92 -4.33
CA TYR A 106 -12.88 -2.61 -3.76
C TYR A 106 -13.99 -2.76 -4.79
N PHE A 107 -14.55 -3.96 -4.91
CA PHE A 107 -15.67 -4.25 -5.80
C PHE A 107 -16.78 -4.99 -5.08
N ASP A 108 -18.01 -4.65 -5.44
CA ASP A 108 -19.22 -5.30 -4.98
C ASP A 108 -20.07 -5.67 -6.20
N VAL A 109 -20.20 -6.97 -6.43
CA VAL A 109 -21.03 -7.55 -7.50
C VAL A 109 -22.13 -8.46 -6.93
N ASN A 110 -22.50 -8.26 -5.67
CA ASN A 110 -23.60 -9.00 -5.04
C ASN A 110 -24.91 -8.81 -5.81
N PRO A 111 -25.78 -9.82 -5.91
CA PRO A 111 -27.15 -9.63 -6.37
C PRO A 111 -27.91 -8.66 -5.47
N ASP A 112 -28.85 -7.90 -6.02
CA ASP A 112 -29.62 -6.91 -5.25
C ASP A 112 -30.44 -7.56 -4.12
N GLU A 113 -30.86 -8.81 -4.28
CA GLU A 113 -31.55 -9.61 -3.25
C GLU A 113 -30.70 -9.81 -2.00
N VAL A 114 -29.42 -10.12 -2.19
CA VAL A 114 -28.45 -10.35 -1.10
C VAL A 114 -28.03 -9.02 -0.48
N ARG A 115 -27.95 -7.94 -1.28
CA ARG A 115 -27.69 -6.60 -0.74
C ARG A 115 -28.78 -6.12 0.21
N ARG A 116 -30.04 -6.51 0.01
CA ARG A 116 -31.13 -6.16 0.94
C ARG A 116 -30.97 -6.77 2.33
N LEU A 117 -30.11 -7.77 2.50
CA LEU A 117 -29.74 -8.28 3.82
C LEU A 117 -28.95 -7.23 4.62
N LEU A 118 -28.21 -6.37 3.91
CA LEU A 118 -27.48 -5.24 4.49
C LEU A 118 -28.41 -4.02 4.57
N ASP A 119 -28.11 -3.11 5.50
CA ASP A 119 -28.95 -1.96 5.86
C ASP A 119 -29.53 -1.20 4.64
N ARG A 120 -30.79 -0.77 4.76
CA ARG A 120 -31.61 -0.13 3.71
C ARG A 120 -30.96 1.12 3.12
N LYS A 121 -30.06 1.80 3.83
CA LYS A 121 -29.31 2.96 3.31
C LYS A 121 -28.34 2.57 2.18
N ARG A 122 -27.68 1.42 2.28
CA ARG A 122 -26.75 0.90 1.25
C ARG A 122 -27.50 0.35 0.03
N ALA A 123 -28.74 -0.12 0.25
CA ALA A 123 -29.64 -0.56 -0.82
C ALA A 123 -30.17 0.57 -1.71
N GLN A 124 -29.98 1.84 -1.31
CA GLN A 124 -30.33 3.02 -2.11
C GLN A 124 -29.17 3.56 -2.96
N GLU A 125 -27.98 2.94 -2.93
CA GLU A 125 -26.90 3.31 -3.85
C GLU A 125 -27.31 3.00 -5.30
N GLU A 126 -27.42 4.05 -6.12
CA GLU A 126 -27.77 3.93 -7.53
C GLU A 126 -26.76 3.03 -8.27
N PRO A 127 -27.21 2.12 -9.17
CA PRO A 127 -26.32 1.27 -9.97
C PRO A 127 -25.21 2.03 -10.71
N SER A 128 -25.47 3.29 -11.07
CA SER A 128 -24.53 4.20 -11.73
C SER A 128 -23.34 4.62 -10.87
N GLN A 129 -23.39 4.42 -9.55
CA GLN A 129 -22.30 4.68 -8.60
C GLN A 129 -21.45 3.43 -8.34
N ARG A 130 -21.87 2.26 -8.82
CA ARG A 130 -21.16 0.99 -8.62
C ARG A 130 -20.02 0.86 -9.63
N CYS A 131 -18.80 1.13 -9.19
CA CYS A 131 -17.62 0.95 -10.01
C CYS A 131 -17.14 -0.51 -9.97
N SER A 132 -17.17 -1.18 -11.12
CA SER A 132 -16.66 -2.55 -11.33
C SER A 132 -15.36 -2.57 -12.15
N GLN A 133 -14.85 -1.41 -12.56
CA GLN A 133 -13.67 -1.27 -13.41
C GLN A 133 -12.60 -0.39 -12.75
N ALA A 134 -11.37 -0.88 -12.78
CA ALA A 134 -10.21 -0.21 -12.21
C ALA A 134 -9.09 -0.07 -13.24
N ALA A 135 -8.39 1.06 -13.20
CA ALA A 135 -7.21 1.31 -14.02
C ALA A 135 -5.98 1.42 -13.11
N PHE A 136 -5.18 0.36 -13.08
CA PHE A 136 -3.95 0.29 -12.28
C PHE A 136 -2.80 0.94 -13.05
N ASN A 137 -2.25 2.03 -12.51
CA ASN A 137 -1.09 2.69 -13.10
C ASN A 137 0.19 1.92 -12.75
N LEU A 138 1.02 1.65 -13.76
CA LEU A 138 2.30 0.95 -13.61
C LEU A 138 3.41 1.77 -14.29
N SER A 139 4.07 2.64 -13.52
CA SER A 139 5.04 3.61 -14.03
C SER A 139 6.40 3.00 -14.37
N CYS A 140 6.68 1.78 -13.91
CA CYS A 140 7.94 1.09 -14.16
C CYS A 140 7.69 -0.34 -14.66
N PRO A 141 8.55 -0.87 -15.55
CA PRO A 141 8.51 -2.28 -15.93
C PRO A 141 8.90 -3.12 -14.72
N LEU A 142 7.91 -3.78 -14.11
CA LEU A 142 8.10 -4.68 -12.98
C LEU A 142 7.97 -6.12 -13.49
N SER A 143 8.98 -6.95 -13.17
CA SER A 143 9.12 -8.27 -13.79
C SER A 143 8.41 -9.42 -13.06
N ASP A 144 7.91 -9.20 -11.84
CA ASP A 144 7.34 -10.25 -10.97
C ASP A 144 6.13 -9.72 -10.18
N LEU A 145 5.10 -9.30 -10.92
CA LEU A 145 3.86 -8.77 -10.38
C LEU A 145 2.80 -9.86 -10.18
N PHE A 146 2.13 -9.81 -9.05
CA PHE A 146 0.96 -10.63 -8.74
C PHE A 146 -0.25 -9.73 -8.53
N MET A 147 -1.33 -10.05 -9.21
CA MET A 147 -2.66 -9.55 -8.88
C MET A 147 -3.27 -10.47 -7.83
N VAL A 148 -3.51 -9.93 -6.64
CA VAL A 148 -4.14 -10.67 -5.54
C VAL A 148 -5.58 -10.22 -5.44
N VAL A 149 -6.50 -11.16 -5.53
CA VAL A 149 -7.93 -10.93 -5.28
C VAL A 149 -8.27 -11.51 -3.92
N LYS A 150 -8.82 -10.69 -3.01
CA LYS A 150 -9.32 -11.15 -1.71
C LYS A 150 -10.83 -11.10 -1.68
N LEU A 151 -11.45 -12.11 -1.09
CA LEU A 151 -12.89 -12.14 -0.80
C LEU A 151 -13.11 -12.04 0.71
N GLU A 152 -14.05 -11.20 1.09
CA GLU A 152 -14.42 -10.91 2.46
C GLU A 152 -15.93 -11.10 2.62
N LYS A 153 -16.37 -11.64 3.75
CA LYS A 153 -17.79 -11.89 4.02
C LYS A 153 -18.21 -11.35 5.38
N VAL A 154 -19.50 -11.38 5.65
CA VAL A 154 -20.07 -10.90 6.91
C VAL A 154 -19.54 -11.72 8.10
N LEU A 155 -19.31 -11.08 9.25
CA LEU A 155 -18.85 -11.75 10.47
C LEU A 155 -19.87 -12.78 10.97
N GLN A 156 -19.41 -14.02 11.09
CA GLN A 156 -20.18 -15.15 11.61
C GLN A 156 -19.53 -15.71 12.88
N ALA A 157 -20.32 -16.43 13.68
CA ALA A 157 -19.84 -17.07 14.90
C ALA A 157 -19.10 -18.40 14.63
N CYS A 158 -18.11 -18.39 13.75
CA CYS A 158 -17.35 -19.59 13.36
C CYS A 158 -15.87 -19.28 13.10
N GLU A 159 -15.02 -20.29 13.25
CA GLU A 159 -13.60 -20.19 12.91
C GLU A 159 -13.42 -19.97 11.40
N ILE A 160 -12.39 -19.24 10.98
CA ILE A 160 -12.14 -18.91 9.56
C ILE A 160 -12.04 -20.14 8.65
N GLY A 161 -11.51 -21.26 9.17
CA GLY A 161 -11.41 -22.51 8.41
C GLY A 161 -12.77 -23.13 8.10
N ASP A 162 -13.73 -22.93 9.00
CA ASP A 162 -15.10 -23.43 8.92
C ASP A 162 -16.00 -22.45 8.15
N ALA A 163 -15.65 -21.16 8.15
CA ALA A 163 -16.39 -20.09 7.51
C ALA A 163 -16.64 -20.33 6.01
N SER A 164 -15.71 -20.98 5.33
CA SER A 164 -15.81 -21.32 3.90
C SER A 164 -16.35 -22.74 3.64
N GLU A 165 -16.67 -23.53 4.67
CA GLU A 165 -17.26 -24.88 4.50
C GLU A 165 -18.55 -24.92 3.68
N PRO A 166 -19.49 -23.95 3.82
CA PRO A 166 -20.71 -23.95 3.00
C PRO A 166 -20.43 -23.99 1.49
N TYR A 167 -19.30 -23.41 1.05
CA TYR A 167 -18.87 -23.33 -0.35
C TYR A 167 -18.02 -24.51 -0.81
N VAL A 168 -17.72 -25.47 0.07
CA VAL A 168 -16.93 -26.67 -0.27
C VAL A 168 -17.83 -27.86 -0.50
N GLY A 169 -17.61 -28.57 -1.60
CA GLY A 169 -18.16 -29.93 -1.80
C GLY A 169 -19.68 -30.00 -1.95
N CYS A 170 -20.34 -28.90 -2.34
CA CYS A 170 -21.79 -28.76 -2.36
C CYS A 170 -22.41 -29.10 -0.99
N ALA A 171 -21.88 -28.60 0.13
CA ALA A 171 -22.41 -28.88 1.46
C ALA A 171 -23.90 -28.50 1.63
N ALA A 172 -24.41 -27.60 0.80
CA ALA A 172 -25.82 -27.20 0.72
C ALA A 172 -26.58 -27.94 -0.40
N LYS A 173 -26.58 -29.29 -0.39
CA LYS A 173 -27.28 -30.11 -1.41
C LYS A 173 -28.80 -30.04 -1.31
N ASP A 174 -29.33 -29.78 -0.11
CA ASP A 174 -30.77 -29.73 0.15
C ASP A 174 -31.26 -28.32 0.47
N ASP A 175 -32.47 -28.00 0.00
CA ASP A 175 -33.08 -26.67 0.16
C ASP A 175 -33.24 -26.28 1.63
N ARG A 176 -33.49 -27.24 2.52
CA ARG A 176 -33.64 -26.98 3.96
C ARG A 176 -32.34 -26.48 4.60
N THR A 177 -31.19 -27.01 4.20
CA THR A 177 -29.88 -26.50 4.64
C THR A 177 -29.60 -25.11 4.07
N ARG A 178 -29.97 -24.85 2.80
CA ARG A 178 -29.83 -23.53 2.17
C ARG A 178 -30.69 -22.46 2.86
N GLU A 179 -31.94 -22.78 3.20
CA GLU A 179 -32.83 -21.89 3.93
C GLU A 179 -32.28 -21.54 5.32
N LYS A 180 -31.74 -22.52 6.04
CA LYS A 180 -31.10 -22.29 7.35
C LYS A 180 -29.89 -21.37 7.25
N LEU A 181 -29.03 -21.59 6.24
CA LEU A 181 -27.87 -20.73 5.99
C LEU A 181 -28.28 -19.30 5.65
N THR A 182 -29.31 -19.14 4.81
CA THR A 182 -29.85 -17.84 4.42
C THR A 182 -30.45 -17.11 5.64
N ALA A 183 -31.22 -17.82 6.47
CA ALA A 183 -31.79 -17.24 7.70
C ALA A 183 -30.70 -16.83 8.70
N ALA A 184 -29.65 -17.64 8.85
CA ALA A 184 -28.51 -17.30 9.71
C ALA A 184 -27.73 -16.08 9.18
N ALA A 185 -27.48 -16.01 7.86
CA ALA A 185 -26.84 -14.86 7.23
C ALA A 185 -27.66 -13.58 7.41
N ALA A 186 -28.99 -13.67 7.28
CA ALA A 186 -29.90 -12.55 7.52
C ALA A 186 -29.83 -12.06 8.99
N ASP A 187 -29.83 -12.98 9.97
CA ASP A 187 -29.68 -12.63 11.39
C ASP A 187 -28.35 -11.91 11.66
N TYR A 188 -27.24 -12.42 11.10
CA TYR A 188 -25.95 -11.75 11.24
C TYR A 188 -25.94 -10.37 10.59
N CYS A 189 -26.50 -10.21 9.39
CA CYS A 189 -26.56 -8.92 8.72
C CYS A 189 -27.44 -7.90 9.47
N GLU A 190 -28.58 -8.34 10.03
CA GLU A 190 -29.48 -7.48 10.82
C GLU A 190 -28.81 -7.00 12.12
N ARG A 191 -28.08 -7.90 12.79
CA ARG A 191 -27.36 -7.60 14.04
C ARG A 191 -26.18 -6.67 13.87
N LEU A 192 -25.56 -6.65 12.70
CA LEU A 192 -24.45 -5.76 12.36
C LEU A 192 -24.91 -4.33 12.02
N GLY A 193 -26.12 -3.95 12.46
CA GLY A 193 -26.74 -2.65 12.27
C GLY A 193 -25.73 -1.49 12.24
N SER A 194 -25.71 -0.79 11.11
CA SER A 194 -24.97 0.43 10.79
C SER A 194 -23.45 0.37 10.50
N GLU A 195 -22.66 -0.68 10.78
CA GLU A 195 -21.18 -0.54 10.66
C GLU A 195 -20.42 -1.75 10.05
N ASP A 196 -19.42 -1.43 9.22
CA ASP A 196 -18.64 -2.24 8.27
C ASP A 196 -17.76 -3.40 8.83
N SER A 197 -18.21 -4.17 9.83
CA SER A 197 -17.42 -5.32 10.29
C SER A 197 -17.53 -6.52 9.33
N VAL A 198 -16.61 -6.59 8.38
CA VAL A 198 -16.43 -7.71 7.44
C VAL A 198 -15.36 -8.67 8.00
N THR A 199 -15.22 -9.87 7.45
CA THR A 199 -14.20 -10.87 7.81
C THR A 199 -13.43 -11.29 6.57
N PRO A 200 -12.10 -11.43 6.64
CA PRO A 200 -11.32 -11.94 5.51
C PRO A 200 -11.56 -13.45 5.38
N ASP A 201 -11.97 -13.94 4.21
CA ASP A 201 -12.33 -15.37 4.04
C ASP A 201 -11.45 -16.08 3.00
N ALA A 202 -10.98 -15.37 1.97
CA ALA A 202 -10.24 -16.01 0.89
C ALA A 202 -9.31 -15.10 0.10
N SER A 203 -8.33 -15.70 -0.56
CA SER A 203 -7.58 -15.07 -1.65
C SER A 203 -7.41 -16.00 -2.86
N SER A 204 -7.43 -15.46 -4.07
CA SER A 204 -7.07 -16.21 -5.29
C SER A 204 -5.81 -15.66 -5.94
N LEU A 205 -5.07 -16.57 -6.57
CA LEU A 205 -3.86 -16.29 -7.33
C LEU A 205 -3.99 -16.91 -8.71
N GLY A 206 -3.92 -16.07 -9.75
CA GLY A 206 -3.97 -16.51 -11.15
C GLY A 206 -2.67 -17.18 -11.62
N LYS A 207 -2.74 -17.89 -12.75
CA LYS A 207 -1.53 -18.40 -13.44
C LYS A 207 -0.66 -17.25 -13.91
N SER A 208 0.66 -17.40 -13.77
CA SER A 208 1.66 -16.45 -14.29
C SER A 208 1.45 -16.23 -15.80
N MET A 209 1.29 -14.97 -16.21
CA MET A 209 1.09 -14.58 -17.61
C MET A 209 2.05 -13.42 -17.93
N GLU A 210 2.87 -13.56 -18.96
CA GLU A 210 3.66 -12.44 -19.48
C GLU A 210 2.73 -11.57 -20.34
N LEU A 211 2.44 -10.36 -19.88
CA LEU A 211 1.52 -9.43 -20.54
C LEU A 211 2.27 -8.17 -20.97
N ASN A 212 2.22 -7.84 -22.26
CA ASN A 212 2.63 -6.53 -22.75
C ASN A 212 1.41 -5.59 -22.72
N LEU A 213 1.40 -4.64 -21.78
CA LEU A 213 0.22 -3.79 -21.55
C LEU A 213 0.01 -2.74 -22.64
N ALA A 214 1.02 -2.40 -23.46
CA ALA A 214 0.91 -1.34 -24.46
C ALA A 214 -0.22 -1.57 -25.48
N ASN A 215 -0.54 -2.84 -25.76
CA ASN A 215 -1.54 -3.24 -26.75
C ASN A 215 -2.29 -4.51 -26.31
N LEU A 216 -2.45 -4.70 -24.99
CA LEU A 216 -3.13 -5.88 -24.49
C LEU A 216 -4.62 -5.79 -24.85
N GLN A 217 -5.01 -6.53 -25.88
CA GLN A 217 -6.41 -6.72 -26.24
C GLN A 217 -7.19 -7.30 -25.06
N PRO A 218 -8.49 -7.00 -24.93
CA PRO A 218 -9.30 -7.53 -23.84
C PRO A 218 -9.21 -9.06 -23.74
N VAL A 219 -8.67 -9.56 -22.63
CA VAL A 219 -8.57 -10.98 -22.28
C VAL A 219 -9.52 -11.25 -21.12
N THR A 220 -10.38 -12.26 -21.26
CA THR A 220 -11.22 -12.74 -20.15
C THR A 220 -10.48 -13.82 -19.37
N LEU A 221 -10.30 -13.59 -18.07
CA LEU A 221 -9.80 -14.55 -17.10
C LEU A 221 -10.95 -15.05 -16.25
N ASN A 222 -11.14 -16.37 -16.23
CA ASN A 222 -12.11 -17.03 -15.36
C ASN A 222 -11.37 -17.78 -14.26
N LEU A 223 -11.58 -17.35 -13.02
CA LEU A 223 -11.06 -17.98 -11.82
C LEU A 223 -12.20 -18.78 -11.19
N ASN A 224 -12.04 -20.09 -11.08
CA ASN A 224 -13.11 -20.99 -10.60
C ASN A 224 -12.85 -21.53 -9.20
N SER A 225 -11.73 -21.12 -8.58
CA SER A 225 -11.30 -21.65 -7.29
C SER A 225 -10.50 -20.62 -6.52
N PHE A 226 -10.79 -20.50 -5.23
CA PHE A 226 -10.12 -19.60 -4.29
C PHE A 226 -9.50 -20.41 -3.17
N TYR A 227 -8.33 -19.95 -2.70
CA TYR A 227 -7.67 -20.56 -1.55
C TYR A 227 -8.35 -20.11 -0.27
N LYS A 228 -8.63 -21.06 0.61
CA LYS A 228 -9.10 -20.78 1.96
C LYS A 228 -8.01 -20.08 2.75
N GLN A 229 -8.37 -19.00 3.43
CA GLN A 229 -7.46 -18.30 4.32
C GLN A 229 -7.34 -19.07 5.65
N GLU A 230 -6.13 -19.27 6.15
CA GLU A 230 -5.88 -19.90 7.47
C GLU A 230 -5.69 -18.81 8.54
N ALA A 231 -6.24 -19.01 9.75
CA ALA A 231 -6.25 -17.99 10.82
C ALA A 231 -4.85 -17.53 11.24
N ASP A 232 -3.88 -18.43 11.15
CA ASP A 232 -2.47 -18.22 11.50
C ASP A 232 -1.65 -17.64 10.35
N ARG A 233 -2.23 -17.43 9.16
CA ARG A 233 -1.55 -16.92 7.95
C ARG A 233 -2.24 -15.71 7.35
N LEU A 234 -2.45 -14.70 8.18
CA LEU A 234 -3.13 -13.46 7.82
C LEU A 234 -2.17 -12.27 7.63
N SER A 235 -0.89 -12.43 7.95
CA SER A 235 0.07 -11.33 7.85
C SER A 235 0.53 -11.08 6.40
N ASP A 236 0.98 -9.85 6.12
CA ASP A 236 1.60 -9.50 4.83
C ASP A 236 2.82 -10.38 4.53
N ASP A 237 3.59 -10.75 5.56
CA ASP A 237 4.74 -11.63 5.42
C ASP A 237 4.34 -13.03 4.98
N ASP A 238 3.22 -13.55 5.47
CA ASP A 238 2.70 -14.84 5.04
C ASP A 238 2.15 -14.76 3.61
N LEU A 239 1.51 -13.65 3.23
CA LEU A 239 1.13 -13.40 1.84
C LEU A 239 2.35 -13.41 0.92
N PHE A 240 3.43 -12.71 1.25
CA PHE A 240 4.64 -12.73 0.42
C PHE A 240 5.30 -14.12 0.36
N LYS A 241 5.25 -14.91 1.44
CA LYS A 241 5.70 -16.31 1.41
C LYS A 241 4.82 -17.14 0.46
N LEU A 242 3.50 -16.95 0.48
CA LEU A 242 2.57 -17.63 -0.43
C LEU A 242 2.83 -17.28 -1.89
N LEU A 243 3.00 -15.98 -2.20
CA LEU A 243 3.34 -15.51 -3.55
C LEU A 243 4.69 -16.08 -4.02
N ALA A 244 5.69 -16.11 -3.12
CA ALA A 244 7.00 -16.67 -3.43
C ALA A 244 6.95 -18.19 -3.71
N ASP A 245 6.10 -18.93 -2.98
CA ASP A 245 5.89 -20.37 -3.15
C ASP A 245 5.04 -20.70 -4.38
N ALA A 246 4.14 -19.81 -4.80
CA ALA A 246 3.36 -19.95 -6.03
C ALA A 246 4.25 -20.09 -7.29
N ARG A 247 5.46 -19.53 -7.25
CA ARG A 247 6.46 -19.62 -8.33
C ARG A 247 7.07 -21.01 -8.46
N LYS A 248 7.03 -21.84 -7.41
CA LYS A 248 7.73 -23.12 -7.39
C LYS A 248 6.85 -24.22 -7.98
N PRO A 249 7.30 -24.98 -9.00
CA PRO A 249 6.59 -26.16 -9.45
C PRO A 249 6.50 -27.17 -8.29
N GLY A 250 5.29 -27.58 -7.92
CA GLY A 250 5.03 -28.40 -6.72
C GLY A 250 5.05 -27.63 -5.41
N GLY A 251 4.95 -26.30 -5.45
CA GLY A 251 4.91 -25.44 -4.27
C GLY A 251 3.78 -25.77 -3.30
N LYS A 252 3.94 -25.34 -2.04
CA LYS A 252 2.96 -25.59 -0.97
C LYS A 252 1.60 -24.95 -1.23
N LEU A 253 1.51 -23.98 -2.13
CA LEU A 253 0.25 -23.34 -2.52
C LEU A 253 -0.78 -24.37 -3.03
N GLY A 254 -0.35 -25.36 -3.80
CA GLY A 254 -1.24 -26.44 -4.28
C GLY A 254 -1.76 -27.38 -3.19
N ARG A 255 -1.27 -27.26 -1.94
CA ARG A 255 -1.76 -28.02 -0.77
C ARG A 255 -2.81 -27.27 0.03
N LEU A 256 -2.99 -25.97 -0.20
CA LEU A 256 -4.02 -25.20 0.47
C LEU A 256 -5.40 -25.70 0.03
N LYS A 257 -6.31 -25.83 0.99
CA LYS A 257 -7.70 -26.14 0.67
C LYS A 257 -8.29 -25.02 -0.18
N THR A 258 -9.12 -25.39 -1.14
CA THR A 258 -9.83 -24.43 -1.98
C THR A 258 -11.34 -24.62 -1.86
N PHE A 259 -12.08 -23.60 -2.25
CA PHE A 259 -13.52 -23.67 -2.50
C PHE A 259 -13.84 -23.19 -3.92
N ALA A 260 -15.02 -23.54 -4.40
CA ALA A 260 -15.46 -23.17 -5.74
C ALA A 260 -16.14 -21.79 -5.70
N ALA A 261 -15.64 -20.88 -6.51
CA ALA A 261 -16.29 -19.60 -6.79
C ALA A 261 -15.87 -19.16 -8.19
N GLU A 262 -16.83 -18.71 -8.98
CA GLU A 262 -16.65 -18.24 -10.36
C GLU A 262 -16.45 -16.73 -10.33
N LEU A 263 -15.22 -16.27 -10.56
CA LEU A 263 -14.87 -14.86 -10.76
C LEU A 263 -14.42 -14.67 -12.21
N SER A 264 -15.13 -13.82 -12.94
CA SER A 264 -14.80 -13.44 -14.31
C SER A 264 -14.23 -12.02 -14.35
N LEU A 265 -12.99 -11.90 -14.82
CA LEU A 265 -12.27 -10.65 -14.97
C LEU A 265 -12.00 -10.39 -16.45
N GLN A 266 -12.17 -9.17 -16.91
CA GLN A 266 -11.70 -8.71 -18.21
C GLN A 266 -10.47 -7.83 -18.01
N LEU A 267 -9.33 -8.26 -18.55
CA LEU A 267 -8.07 -7.54 -18.51
C LEU A 267 -7.80 -6.88 -19.85
N SER A 268 -7.46 -5.61 -19.86
CA SER A 268 -6.97 -4.91 -21.04
C SER A 268 -5.84 -3.97 -20.64
N GLY A 269 -5.04 -3.55 -21.62
CA GLY A 269 -3.94 -2.63 -21.39
C GLY A 269 -4.03 -1.44 -22.34
N GLY A 270 -3.51 -0.31 -21.90
CA GLY A 270 -3.53 0.92 -22.68
C GLY A 270 -2.94 2.10 -21.91
N THR A 271 -3.09 3.29 -22.49
CA THR A 271 -2.77 4.57 -21.84
C THR A 271 -3.91 5.05 -20.94
N GLY A 272 -5.13 4.52 -21.14
CA GLY A 272 -6.34 4.93 -20.43
C GLY A 272 -6.93 6.24 -20.96
N GLU A 273 -6.47 6.73 -22.11
CA GLU A 273 -7.05 7.89 -22.80
C GLU A 273 -8.44 7.56 -23.37
N GLU A 274 -8.67 6.29 -23.68
CA GLU A 274 -9.94 5.74 -24.16
C GLU A 274 -11.05 5.70 -23.09
N LEU A 275 -10.71 5.89 -21.82
CA LEU A 275 -11.62 5.76 -20.69
C LEU A 275 -12.34 7.10 -20.41
N LEU A 276 -13.64 7.14 -20.72
CA LEU A 276 -14.46 8.37 -20.76
C LEU A 276 -15.19 8.74 -19.46
N MET A 277 -15.13 7.89 -18.42
CA MET A 277 -15.77 8.15 -17.12
C MET A 277 -14.83 7.75 -15.99
N ARG A 278 -13.77 8.54 -15.79
CA ARG A 278 -12.69 8.25 -14.83
C ARG A 278 -12.80 9.05 -13.54
N LEU A 279 -12.58 8.35 -12.44
CA LEU A 279 -12.32 8.96 -11.14
C LEU A 279 -10.82 8.85 -10.84
N SER A 280 -10.19 9.95 -10.44
CA SER A 280 -8.81 9.95 -9.95
C SER A 280 -8.70 9.17 -8.64
N PRO A 281 -7.49 8.85 -8.15
CA PRO A 281 -7.32 8.25 -6.82
C PRO A 281 -7.98 9.09 -5.71
N GLU A 282 -8.07 10.40 -5.84
CA GLU A 282 -8.73 11.29 -4.89
C GLU A 282 -10.27 11.28 -5.01
N MET A 283 -10.83 10.38 -5.84
CA MET A 283 -12.24 10.29 -6.23
C MET A 283 -12.77 11.54 -6.94
N LEU A 284 -11.90 12.27 -7.64
CA LEU A 284 -12.27 13.43 -8.44
C LEU A 284 -12.59 13.02 -9.88
N ARG A 285 -13.59 13.66 -10.49
CA ARG A 285 -13.95 13.40 -11.90
C ARG A 285 -12.84 13.91 -12.83
N VAL A 286 -12.36 13.04 -13.71
CA VAL A 286 -11.42 13.37 -14.77
C VAL A 286 -12.22 13.64 -16.05
N ALA A 287 -11.93 14.74 -16.75
CA ALA A 287 -12.59 15.06 -18.01
C ALA A 287 -11.97 14.26 -19.19
N PRO A 288 -12.77 13.77 -20.14
CA PRO A 288 -14.24 13.79 -20.16
C PRO A 288 -14.84 12.82 -19.12
N PHE A 289 -16.05 13.14 -18.62
CA PHE A 289 -16.77 12.33 -17.63
C PHE A 289 -18.20 12.04 -18.09
N SER A 290 -18.32 11.42 -19.26
CA SER A 290 -19.61 11.10 -19.87
C SER A 290 -19.47 10.03 -20.95
N GLY A 291 -20.46 9.15 -21.08
CA GLY A 291 -20.56 8.23 -22.22
C GLY A 291 -19.64 7.01 -22.13
N GLY A 292 -19.39 6.48 -20.93
CA GLY A 292 -18.54 5.30 -20.73
C GLY A 292 -18.88 4.54 -19.44
N GLU A 293 -18.09 3.52 -19.14
CA GLU A 293 -18.17 2.78 -17.88
C GLU A 293 -17.34 3.48 -16.80
N LEU A 294 -17.88 3.56 -15.58
CA LEU A 294 -17.21 4.22 -14.46
C LEU A 294 -15.94 3.45 -14.10
N THR A 295 -14.78 4.11 -14.28
CA THR A 295 -13.47 3.55 -13.98
C THR A 295 -12.79 4.32 -12.85
N LYS A 296 -12.27 3.63 -11.85
CA LYS A 296 -11.42 4.22 -10.80
C LYS A 296 -9.95 4.07 -11.18
N ASP A 297 -9.23 5.18 -11.26
CA ASP A 297 -7.77 5.15 -11.31
C ASP A 297 -7.23 4.74 -9.94
N ILE A 298 -6.41 3.69 -9.93
CA ILE A 298 -5.83 3.13 -8.71
C ILE A 298 -4.46 3.74 -8.48
N GLN A 299 -4.23 4.26 -7.27
CA GLN A 299 -2.96 4.81 -6.86
C GLN A 299 -1.84 3.76 -6.91
N GLU A 300 -0.76 4.08 -7.62
CA GLU A 300 0.50 3.33 -7.56
C GLU A 300 1.32 3.80 -6.34
N PHE A 301 1.87 2.85 -5.59
CA PHE A 301 2.85 3.10 -4.55
C PHE A 301 4.27 3.04 -5.16
N PRO A 302 4.97 4.18 -5.24
CA PRO A 302 6.25 4.26 -5.90
C PRO A 302 7.29 3.42 -5.16
N ALA A 303 8.17 2.76 -5.93
CA ALA A 303 9.31 2.07 -5.34
C ALA A 303 10.32 3.09 -4.78
N LYS A 304 10.97 2.74 -3.66
CA LYS A 304 12.01 3.59 -3.06
C LYS A 304 13.11 3.89 -4.09
N GLY A 305 13.47 5.17 -4.23
CA GLY A 305 14.50 5.62 -5.17
C GLY A 305 13.98 6.02 -6.56
N LEU A 306 12.71 5.74 -6.88
CA LEU A 306 12.05 6.22 -8.09
C LEU A 306 11.18 7.42 -7.73
N TYR A 307 11.78 8.61 -7.81
CA TYR A 307 11.09 9.87 -7.56
C TYR A 307 10.63 10.47 -8.89
N MET A 308 9.37 10.90 -8.95
CA MET A 308 8.77 11.57 -10.11
C MET A 308 8.29 12.95 -9.69
N ALA A 309 8.27 13.89 -10.63
CA ALA A 309 7.58 15.15 -10.42
C ALA A 309 6.08 14.89 -10.42
N ASN A 310 5.39 15.36 -9.38
CA ASN A 310 3.94 15.34 -9.34
C ASN A 310 3.42 16.58 -10.09
N THR A 311 2.56 16.38 -11.09
CA THR A 311 1.96 17.49 -11.85
C THR A 311 0.57 17.87 -11.35
N SER A 312 0.02 17.08 -10.43
CA SER A 312 -1.30 17.27 -9.84
C SER A 312 -1.23 17.30 -8.32
N TYR A 313 -2.12 18.08 -7.70
CA TYR A 313 -2.26 18.12 -6.25
C TYR A 313 -2.70 16.75 -5.73
N ARG A 314 -2.00 16.26 -4.71
CA ARG A 314 -2.35 15.02 -3.99
C ARG A 314 -1.99 15.15 -2.53
N ASN A 315 -2.91 14.73 -1.66
CA ASN A 315 -2.67 14.67 -0.21
C ASN A 315 -3.43 13.49 0.40
N LEU A 316 -2.96 12.28 0.09
CA LEU A 316 -3.57 11.02 0.51
C LEU A 316 -2.75 10.38 1.63
N LEU A 317 -3.46 9.83 2.61
CA LEU A 317 -2.90 9.05 3.70
C LEU A 317 -3.49 7.65 3.67
N TYR A 318 -2.65 6.65 3.88
CA TYR A 318 -3.02 5.24 3.96
C TYR A 318 -2.62 4.72 5.33
N ILE A 319 -3.57 4.15 6.06
CA ILE A 319 -3.37 3.55 7.38
C ILE A 319 -3.58 2.05 7.25
N TYR A 320 -2.62 1.28 7.74
CA TYR A 320 -2.64 -0.17 7.78
C TYR A 320 -2.48 -0.64 9.22
N PRO A 321 -3.56 -0.81 9.99
CA PRO A 321 -3.49 -1.57 11.23
C PRO A 321 -2.97 -2.97 10.90
N LYS A 322 -1.88 -3.41 11.54
CA LYS A 322 -1.21 -4.70 11.22
C LYS A 322 -1.55 -5.80 12.20
N SER A 323 -1.54 -5.48 13.48
CA SER A 323 -1.90 -6.45 14.53
C SER A 323 -2.17 -5.77 15.86
N ALA A 324 -3.02 -6.37 16.68
CA ALA A 324 -3.22 -5.95 18.07
C ALA A 324 -3.12 -7.16 18.99
N ASN A 325 -2.38 -7.08 20.10
CA ASN A 325 -2.28 -8.17 21.08
C ASN A 325 -3.03 -7.81 22.36
N LEU A 326 -4.19 -8.42 22.56
CA LEU A 326 -5.04 -8.24 23.74
C LEU A 326 -5.13 -9.51 24.60
N SER A 327 -4.18 -10.45 24.46
CA SER A 327 -4.18 -11.73 25.17
C SER A 327 -4.29 -11.60 26.69
N ASN A 328 -3.61 -10.60 27.25
CA ASN A 328 -3.54 -10.31 28.67
C ASN A 328 -4.62 -9.34 29.16
N ARG A 329 -5.55 -8.92 28.28
CA ARG A 329 -6.67 -8.07 28.68
C ARG A 329 -7.60 -8.87 29.62
N PRO A 330 -8.06 -8.29 30.75
CA PRO A 330 -9.03 -8.95 31.62
C PRO A 330 -10.35 -9.24 30.91
N GLY A 331 -10.90 -10.44 31.08
CA GLY A 331 -12.21 -10.82 30.50
C GLY A 331 -12.14 -11.64 29.21
N THR A 332 -13.25 -11.70 28.48
CA THR A 332 -13.48 -12.68 27.40
C THR A 332 -13.39 -12.10 25.98
N ALA A 333 -13.10 -10.81 25.82
CA ALA A 333 -13.03 -10.15 24.52
C ALA A 333 -12.04 -10.86 23.58
N ARG A 334 -12.53 -11.30 22.42
CA ARG A 334 -11.79 -12.12 21.45
C ARG A 334 -12.30 -12.00 20.01
N ASN A 335 -13.17 -11.04 19.74
CA ASN A 335 -13.64 -10.70 18.40
C ASN A 335 -13.38 -9.21 18.28
N ILE A 336 -12.21 -8.84 17.78
CA ILE A 336 -11.69 -7.48 17.93
C ILE A 336 -11.90 -6.72 16.62
N SER A 337 -12.59 -5.59 16.69
CA SER A 337 -12.65 -4.59 15.62
C SER A 337 -11.94 -3.32 16.08
N ILE A 338 -11.23 -2.65 15.17
CA ILE A 338 -10.61 -1.35 15.44
C ILE A 338 -11.37 -0.30 14.65
N LYS A 339 -11.97 0.64 15.37
CA LYS A 339 -12.56 1.85 14.79
C LYS A 339 -11.48 2.90 14.68
N VAL A 340 -11.26 3.39 13.47
CA VAL A 340 -10.23 4.39 13.15
C VAL A 340 -10.92 5.69 12.80
N GLU A 341 -10.49 6.78 13.42
CA GLU A 341 -11.02 8.13 13.24
C GLU A 341 -9.86 9.11 13.05
N LEU A 342 -10.03 10.13 12.21
CA LEU A 342 -9.13 11.28 12.14
C LEU A 342 -9.76 12.42 12.92
N MET A 343 -9.14 12.79 14.04
CA MET A 343 -9.62 13.80 14.96
C MET A 343 -8.92 15.14 14.71
N ASN A 344 -9.64 16.25 14.87
CA ASN A 344 -9.04 17.59 14.92
C ASN A 344 -8.59 17.97 16.35
N GLY A 345 -8.02 19.16 16.51
CA GLY A 345 -7.56 19.68 17.81
C GLY A 345 -8.64 19.89 18.88
N GLN A 346 -9.93 19.78 18.51
CA GLN A 346 -11.08 19.80 19.43
C GLN A 346 -11.62 18.39 19.72
N GLU A 347 -10.91 17.34 19.31
CA GLU A 347 -11.34 15.94 19.46
C GLU A 347 -12.67 15.63 18.74
N HIS A 348 -12.92 16.30 17.60
CA HIS A 348 -14.02 15.97 16.69
C HIS A 348 -13.51 15.15 15.49
N ALA A 349 -14.22 14.07 15.16
CA ALA A 349 -13.91 13.23 14.00
C ALA A 349 -14.24 13.96 12.68
N LEU A 350 -13.32 13.90 11.72
CA LEU A 350 -13.42 14.56 10.43
C LEU A 350 -13.88 13.57 9.35
N PRO A 351 -14.86 13.93 8.48
CA PRO A 351 -15.36 13.08 7.41
C PRO A 351 -14.39 13.05 6.21
N LEU A 352 -13.22 12.46 6.42
CA LEU A 352 -12.09 12.51 5.50
C LEU A 352 -11.65 11.14 4.95
N MET A 353 -12.27 10.06 5.41
CA MET A 353 -11.93 8.69 5.02
C MET A 353 -12.78 8.24 3.82
N PHE A 354 -12.20 7.55 2.85
CA PHE A 354 -12.97 6.98 1.74
C PHE A 354 -13.68 5.71 2.19
N SER A 355 -15.00 5.63 2.01
CA SER A 355 -15.76 4.43 2.39
C SER A 355 -15.27 3.19 1.62
N ARG A 356 -15.39 2.01 2.24
CA ARG A 356 -14.98 0.72 1.64
C ARG A 356 -16.00 0.17 0.63
N GLY A 357 -16.85 1.03 0.09
CA GLY A 357 -17.87 0.70 -0.89
C GLY A 357 -17.46 1.01 -2.31
N PRO A 358 -18.27 0.57 -3.29
CA PRO A 358 -18.06 0.93 -4.68
C PRO A 358 -18.35 2.43 -4.93
N GLY A 359 -19.05 3.11 -4.02
CA GLY A 359 -19.29 4.55 -4.02
C GLY A 359 -18.06 5.43 -3.79
N CYS A 360 -18.30 6.74 -3.66
CA CYS A 360 -17.29 7.80 -3.46
C CYS A 360 -17.55 8.63 -2.19
N GLU A 361 -18.33 8.09 -1.25
CA GLU A 361 -18.68 8.80 -0.02
C GLU A 361 -17.48 8.88 0.93
N MET A 362 -17.36 10.02 1.61
CA MET A 362 -16.37 10.23 2.65
C MET A 362 -17.03 10.09 4.02
N VAL A 363 -16.42 9.29 4.89
CA VAL A 363 -16.92 8.95 6.23
C VAL A 363 -15.95 9.46 7.31
N SER A 364 -16.46 9.63 8.53
CA SER A 364 -15.67 10.09 9.67
C SER A 364 -14.95 8.96 10.42
N GLN A 365 -15.38 7.72 10.22
CA GLN A 365 -14.84 6.54 10.87
C GLN A 365 -14.85 5.34 9.93
N ILE A 366 -13.87 4.45 10.09
CA ILE A 366 -13.83 3.14 9.41
C ILE A 366 -13.50 2.07 10.43
N ARG A 367 -14.17 0.92 10.31
CA ARG A 367 -13.89 -0.25 11.14
C ARG A 367 -13.08 -1.28 10.42
N THR A 368 -12.19 -1.95 11.16
CA THR A 368 -11.44 -3.07 10.61
C THR A 368 -12.26 -4.35 10.60
N ALA A 369 -11.89 -5.24 9.69
CA ALA A 369 -12.39 -6.59 9.66
C ALA A 369 -12.10 -7.33 10.99
N VAL A 370 -12.96 -8.29 11.32
CA VAL A 370 -12.90 -9.05 12.58
C VAL A 370 -12.49 -10.48 12.30
N VAL A 371 -11.55 -11.01 13.08
CA VAL A 371 -11.24 -12.44 13.08
C VAL A 371 -11.93 -13.05 14.30
N TYR A 372 -12.84 -14.00 14.06
CA TYR A 372 -13.59 -14.67 15.11
C TYR A 372 -12.65 -15.36 16.10
N HIS A 373 -12.96 -15.23 17.40
CA HIS A 373 -12.25 -15.88 18.51
C HIS A 373 -10.74 -15.63 18.58
N ASN A 374 -10.25 -14.57 17.96
CA ASN A 374 -8.86 -14.17 17.99
C ASN A 374 -8.60 -12.95 18.91
N LYS A 375 -7.81 -13.15 19.96
CA LYS A 375 -7.33 -12.08 20.86
C LYS A 375 -6.11 -11.32 20.31
N THR A 376 -5.48 -11.86 19.28
CA THR A 376 -4.27 -11.34 18.63
C THR A 376 -4.49 -11.22 17.12
N PRO A 377 -5.51 -10.46 16.65
CA PRO A 377 -5.82 -10.39 15.23
C PRO A 377 -4.65 -9.81 14.44
N HIS A 378 -4.36 -10.43 13.30
CA HIS A 378 -3.65 -9.80 12.19
C HIS A 378 -4.68 -9.15 11.28
N ILE A 379 -4.42 -7.92 10.89
CA ILE A 379 -5.36 -7.06 10.18
C ILE A 379 -4.73 -6.72 8.83
N ALA A 380 -5.48 -6.94 7.75
CA ALA A 380 -5.01 -6.78 6.37
C ALA A 380 -5.62 -5.55 5.67
N ASP A 381 -6.41 -4.81 6.42
CA ASP A 381 -7.19 -3.67 6.01
C ASP A 381 -6.33 -2.50 5.53
N GLU A 382 -6.81 -1.84 4.48
CA GLU A 382 -6.30 -0.55 4.02
C GLU A 382 -7.35 0.52 4.29
N ILE A 383 -6.95 1.59 4.97
CA ILE A 383 -7.81 2.73 5.28
C ILE A 383 -7.23 3.94 4.57
N LYS A 384 -7.97 4.50 3.63
CA LYS A 384 -7.54 5.63 2.81
C LYS A 384 -8.24 6.90 3.27
N LEU A 385 -7.49 7.99 3.36
CA LEU A 385 -7.97 9.30 3.77
C LEU A 385 -7.42 10.39 2.86
N ARG A 386 -8.19 11.47 2.70
CA ARG A 386 -7.70 12.72 2.14
C ARG A 386 -7.44 13.70 3.28
N ILE A 387 -6.18 13.92 3.62
CA ILE A 387 -5.80 14.82 4.72
C ILE A 387 -5.86 16.29 4.28
N PRO A 388 -6.22 17.21 5.20
CA PRO A 388 -6.30 18.63 4.90
C PRO A 388 -4.89 19.23 4.71
N VAL A 389 -4.81 20.41 4.08
CA VAL A 389 -3.53 21.10 3.85
C VAL A 389 -3.06 21.82 5.13
N ASP A 390 -4.02 22.24 5.95
CA ASP A 390 -3.88 23.01 7.18
C ASP A 390 -3.82 22.10 8.43
N LEU A 391 -3.11 20.97 8.34
CA LEU A 391 -2.84 20.14 9.51
C LEU A 391 -2.09 20.94 10.59
N ASP A 392 -2.52 20.74 11.84
CA ASP A 392 -1.91 21.31 13.04
C ASP A 392 -1.54 20.21 14.06
N ASP A 393 -0.92 20.61 15.18
CA ASP A 393 -0.47 19.70 16.23
C ASP A 393 -1.59 19.06 17.06
N GLY A 394 -2.84 19.49 16.85
CA GLY A 394 -4.03 18.89 17.42
C GLY A 394 -4.61 17.73 16.59
N HIS A 395 -4.22 17.62 15.31
CA HIS A 395 -4.71 16.53 14.46
C HIS A 395 -4.07 15.19 14.83
N HIS A 396 -4.89 14.17 15.03
CA HIS A 396 -4.43 12.84 15.42
C HIS A 396 -5.37 11.73 14.95
N LEU A 397 -4.80 10.54 14.76
CA LEU A 397 -5.57 9.33 14.52
C LEU A 397 -6.00 8.73 15.85
N LEU A 398 -7.28 8.42 16.01
CA LEU A 398 -7.82 7.69 17.15
C LEU A 398 -8.12 6.25 16.73
N PHE A 399 -7.69 5.31 17.55
CA PHE A 399 -7.95 3.88 17.42
C PHE A 399 -8.75 3.42 18.64
N SER A 400 -10.03 3.16 18.44
CA SER A 400 -10.91 2.60 19.46
C SER A 400 -11.11 1.11 19.22
N PHE A 401 -10.72 0.28 20.17
CA PHE A 401 -10.84 -1.17 20.08
C PHE A 401 -12.19 -1.60 20.62
N TYR A 402 -12.91 -2.44 19.89
CA TYR A 402 -14.22 -2.97 20.26
C TYR A 402 -14.20 -4.49 20.31
N HIS A 403 -14.94 -5.06 21.26
CA HIS A 403 -15.36 -6.45 21.17
C HIS A 403 -16.70 -6.54 20.45
N ILE A 404 -16.81 -7.43 19.45
CA ILE A 404 -18.06 -7.69 18.73
C ILE A 404 -18.65 -9.03 19.20
N SER A 405 -19.81 -9.01 19.84
CA SER A 405 -20.51 -10.19 20.33
C SER A 405 -21.30 -10.87 19.21
N CYS A 406 -20.94 -12.13 18.91
CA CYS A 406 -21.67 -12.94 17.93
C CYS A 406 -22.74 -13.84 18.58
N LYS A 407 -22.93 -13.80 19.91
CA LYS A 407 -23.85 -14.69 20.63
C LYS A 407 -25.32 -14.38 20.28
N PRO A 408 -26.14 -15.38 19.91
CA PRO A 408 -27.52 -15.15 19.47
C PRO A 408 -28.54 -14.91 20.60
N ASN A 409 -28.17 -15.13 21.87
CA ASN A 409 -29.16 -15.43 22.93
C ASN A 409 -29.55 -14.29 23.89
N ASN A 410 -29.08 -13.05 23.72
CA ASN A 410 -29.52 -11.94 24.58
C ASN A 410 -29.74 -10.68 23.75
N LYS A 411 -31.01 -10.34 23.49
CA LYS A 411 -31.37 -9.06 22.83
C LYS A 411 -31.02 -7.83 23.69
N ASP A 412 -30.78 -8.03 24.98
CA ASP A 412 -30.40 -6.99 25.94
C ASP A 412 -28.87 -6.80 26.09
N GLU A 413 -28.04 -7.69 25.52
CA GLU A 413 -26.59 -7.51 25.54
C GLU A 413 -26.16 -6.54 24.44
N GLU A 414 -25.32 -5.56 24.78
CA GLU A 414 -24.68 -4.69 23.79
C GLU A 414 -23.92 -5.56 22.77
N VAL A 415 -24.29 -5.43 21.49
CA VAL A 415 -23.67 -6.16 20.38
C VAL A 415 -22.17 -5.85 20.31
N GLU A 416 -21.79 -4.64 20.70
CA GLU A 416 -20.41 -4.20 20.75
C GLU A 416 -20.14 -3.30 21.95
N TYR A 417 -18.93 -3.37 22.48
CA TYR A 417 -18.50 -2.47 23.55
C TYR A 417 -17.00 -2.16 23.45
N PRO A 418 -16.56 -0.95 23.85
CA PRO A 418 -15.17 -0.56 23.78
C PRO A 418 -14.34 -1.34 24.81
N ILE A 419 -13.12 -1.72 24.40
CA ILE A 419 -12.20 -2.55 25.18
C ILE A 419 -10.82 -1.95 25.34
N GLY A 420 -10.54 -0.86 24.64
CA GLY A 420 -9.31 -0.08 24.77
C GLY A 420 -9.22 1.02 23.73
N TYR A 421 -8.20 1.86 23.87
CA TYR A 421 -7.93 3.02 23.02
C TYR A 421 -6.44 3.18 22.77
N SER A 422 -6.08 3.66 21.60
CA SER A 422 -4.73 4.12 21.26
C SER A 422 -4.86 5.32 20.31
N TRP A 423 -3.82 6.12 20.16
CA TRP A 423 -3.85 7.27 19.27
C TRP A 423 -2.47 7.57 18.68
N LEU A 424 -2.44 8.23 17.54
CA LEU A 424 -1.22 8.67 16.87
C LEU A 424 -1.35 10.15 16.46
N PRO A 425 -0.63 11.07 17.13
CA PRO A 425 -0.48 12.46 16.70
C PRO A 425 -0.01 12.51 15.25
N LEU A 426 -0.81 13.13 14.37
CA LEU A 426 -0.62 13.01 12.93
C LEU A 426 0.39 14.03 12.40
N PHE A 427 0.44 15.21 12.99
CA PHE A 427 1.33 16.28 12.58
C PHE A 427 2.02 16.89 13.80
N ARG A 428 3.35 16.92 13.82
CA ARG A 428 4.15 17.51 14.92
C ARG A 428 5.42 18.12 14.38
N ASP A 429 5.80 19.27 14.91
CA ASP A 429 7.03 19.98 14.53
C ASP A 429 7.16 20.23 13.02
N GLY A 430 6.02 20.45 12.34
CA GLY A 430 5.99 20.66 10.88
C GLY A 430 6.02 19.36 10.06
N ARG A 431 6.02 18.20 10.73
CA ARG A 431 6.19 16.88 10.12
C ARG A 431 4.95 16.02 10.22
N LEU A 432 4.62 15.37 9.11
CA LEU A 432 3.60 14.33 9.05
C LEU A 432 4.15 13.01 9.60
N SER A 433 3.43 12.40 10.53
CA SER A 433 3.77 11.10 11.12
C SER A 433 3.52 9.97 10.12
N THR A 434 4.59 9.48 9.48
CA THR A 434 4.57 8.33 8.56
C THR A 434 5.61 7.28 8.95
N GLY A 435 5.37 6.02 8.57
CA GLY A 435 6.21 4.88 8.92
C GLY A 435 5.47 3.82 9.74
N ASP A 436 6.24 2.94 10.36
CA ASP A 436 5.71 1.87 11.22
C ASP A 436 5.69 2.32 12.69
N PHE A 437 4.57 2.06 13.37
CA PHE A 437 4.33 2.47 14.75
C PHE A 437 3.96 1.27 15.62
N HIS A 438 4.45 1.30 16.86
CA HIS A 438 4.18 0.31 17.89
C HIS A 438 3.59 1.04 19.09
N LEU A 439 2.27 1.02 19.23
CA LEU A 439 1.54 1.82 20.19
C LEU A 439 1.04 0.99 21.38
N PRO A 440 1.06 1.54 22.60
CA PRO A 440 0.39 0.96 23.75
C PRO A 440 -1.13 1.14 23.66
N ILE A 441 -1.86 0.29 24.39
CA ILE A 441 -3.34 0.32 24.47
C ILE A 441 -3.75 0.75 25.88
N CYS A 442 -4.45 1.87 25.99
CA CYS A 442 -5.11 2.36 27.19
C CYS A 442 -6.44 1.61 27.37
N LEU A 443 -6.72 1.07 28.55
CA LEU A 443 -7.95 0.32 28.85
C LEU A 443 -9.10 1.22 29.31
N ASP A 444 -8.78 2.44 29.75
CA ASP A 444 -9.75 3.42 30.21
C ASP A 444 -10.01 4.48 29.13
N ARG A 445 -11.12 5.20 29.29
CA ARG A 445 -11.45 6.33 28.40
C ARG A 445 -10.34 7.37 28.46
N LEU A 446 -9.94 7.86 27.28
CA LEU A 446 -8.88 8.85 27.17
C LEU A 446 -9.28 10.18 27.83
N PRO A 447 -8.38 10.84 28.56
CA PRO A 447 -8.63 12.16 29.15
C PRO A 447 -8.63 13.24 28.07
N SER A 448 -9.22 14.41 28.34
CA SER A 448 -9.19 15.53 27.40
C SER A 448 -7.76 15.97 27.04
N SER A 449 -7.60 16.43 25.81
CA SER A 449 -6.33 16.87 25.21
C SER A 449 -5.28 15.77 25.04
N TYR A 450 -5.67 14.49 25.10
CA TYR A 450 -4.76 13.37 24.88
C TYR A 450 -4.07 13.41 23.51
N GLY A 451 -4.75 13.95 22.48
CA GLY A 451 -4.25 14.03 21.12
C GLY A 451 -2.94 14.80 20.96
N TYR A 452 -2.66 15.75 21.86
CA TYR A 452 -1.40 16.51 21.89
C TYR A 452 -0.26 15.73 22.53
N LEU A 453 -0.53 14.64 23.25
CA LEU A 453 0.44 13.85 24.01
C LEU A 453 0.91 12.63 23.21
N SER A 454 2.15 12.19 23.43
CA SER A 454 2.63 10.94 22.79
C SER A 454 2.04 9.74 23.53
N PRO A 455 1.53 8.72 22.82
CA PRO A 455 1.07 7.50 23.46
C PRO A 455 2.22 6.75 24.18
N ASP A 456 3.48 7.00 23.80
CA ASP A 456 4.68 6.45 24.47
C ASP A 456 4.94 7.03 25.86
N VAL A 457 4.24 8.10 26.23
CA VAL A 457 4.29 8.64 27.59
C VAL A 457 3.08 8.10 28.35
N ALA A 458 3.32 7.24 29.33
CA ALA A 458 2.26 6.69 30.17
C ALA A 458 1.54 7.82 30.92
N LEU A 459 0.29 8.08 30.52
CA LEU A 459 -0.57 9.04 31.18
C LEU A 459 -0.83 8.62 32.63
N PRO A 460 -0.85 9.57 33.58
CA PRO A 460 -1.15 9.26 34.97
C PRO A 460 -2.62 8.88 35.16
N ASN A 461 -2.91 8.06 36.17
CA ASN A 461 -4.27 7.67 36.57
C ASN A 461 -5.12 6.96 35.51
N VAL A 462 -4.51 6.39 34.48
CA VAL A 462 -5.20 5.50 33.52
C VAL A 462 -4.58 4.11 33.54
N ARG A 463 -5.39 3.09 33.29
CA ARG A 463 -4.94 1.71 33.19
C ARG A 463 -4.44 1.42 31.79
N TRP A 464 -3.28 0.80 31.73
CA TRP A 464 -2.65 0.37 30.48
C TRP A 464 -2.68 -1.15 30.38
N LEU A 465 -2.89 -1.65 29.16
CA LEU A 465 -2.68 -3.05 28.86
C LEU A 465 -1.18 -3.38 28.98
N ASP A 466 -0.85 -4.57 29.48
CA ASP A 466 0.53 -5.08 29.59
C ASP A 466 1.53 -4.09 30.20
N ALA A 467 1.09 -3.34 31.22
CA ALA A 467 1.91 -2.32 31.87
C ALA A 467 2.52 -1.33 30.87
N HIS A 468 1.69 -0.83 29.93
CA HIS A 468 2.07 0.17 28.91
C HIS A 468 3.03 -0.36 27.84
N LYS A 469 3.19 -1.69 27.73
CA LYS A 469 3.91 -2.28 26.59
C LYS A 469 3.19 -1.97 25.27
N PRO A 470 3.92 -1.62 24.20
CA PRO A 470 3.32 -1.47 22.88
C PRO A 470 2.84 -2.83 22.36
N THR A 471 1.53 -2.94 22.16
CA THR A 471 0.86 -4.17 21.71
C THR A 471 0.01 -3.97 20.45
N PHE A 472 -0.09 -2.74 19.95
CA PHE A 472 -0.74 -2.41 18.69
C PHE A 472 0.28 -1.98 17.64
N ASN A 473 0.31 -2.66 16.50
CA ASN A 473 1.20 -2.37 15.40
C ASN A 473 0.41 -1.81 14.22
N LEU A 474 0.88 -0.71 13.64
CA LEU A 474 0.31 -0.16 12.41
C LEU A 474 1.41 0.42 11.50
N SER A 475 1.06 0.66 10.25
CA SER A 475 1.87 1.39 9.30
C SER A 475 1.07 2.55 8.71
N VAL A 476 1.68 3.72 8.58
CA VAL A 476 1.08 4.91 7.98
C VAL A 476 1.93 5.35 6.79
N VAL A 477 1.32 5.41 5.61
CA VAL A 477 1.99 5.77 4.36
C VAL A 477 1.29 6.99 3.77
N ALA A 478 2.05 8.04 3.46
CA ALA A 478 1.52 9.21 2.77
C ALA A 478 1.95 9.22 1.31
N ILE A 479 1.00 9.52 0.43
CA ILE A 479 1.26 9.95 -0.95
C ILE A 479 0.83 11.40 -1.01
N SER A 480 1.79 12.30 -0.79
CA SER A 480 1.52 13.74 -0.64
C SER A 480 2.47 14.58 -1.49
N THR A 481 1.90 15.62 -2.10
CA THR A 481 2.58 16.74 -2.74
C THR A 481 2.76 17.93 -1.81
N VAL A 482 2.14 17.87 -0.62
CA VAL A 482 2.13 18.93 0.40
C VAL A 482 3.18 18.64 1.48
N HIS A 483 3.22 17.40 1.97
CA HIS A 483 4.08 17.00 3.08
C HIS A 483 5.29 16.21 2.57
N PRO A 484 6.52 16.76 2.66
CA PRO A 484 7.73 16.04 2.27
C PRO A 484 7.92 14.79 3.14
N GLN A 485 8.29 13.68 2.53
CA GLN A 485 8.58 12.42 3.23
C GLN A 485 10.09 12.22 3.50
N ASP A 486 10.93 13.05 2.87
CA ASP A 486 12.38 13.04 3.08
C ASP A 486 12.74 14.11 4.12
N GLU A 487 13.43 13.68 5.17
CA GLU A 487 13.81 14.54 6.31
C GLU A 487 14.68 15.73 5.90
N HIS A 488 15.51 15.59 4.86
CA HIS A 488 16.36 16.68 4.40
C HIS A 488 15.57 17.72 3.62
N LEU A 489 14.66 17.27 2.74
CA LEU A 489 13.74 18.17 2.05
C LEU A 489 12.85 18.92 3.04
N GLU A 490 12.37 18.22 4.05
CA GLU A 490 11.60 18.82 5.14
C GLU A 490 12.38 19.90 5.89
N LYS A 491 13.59 19.58 6.37
CA LYS A 491 14.47 20.55 7.03
C LYS A 491 14.77 21.76 6.14
N PHE A 492 14.98 21.52 4.85
CA PHE A 492 15.19 22.56 3.87
C PHE A 492 13.96 23.47 3.73
N PHE A 493 12.76 22.92 3.52
CA PHE A 493 11.53 23.71 3.38
C PHE A 493 11.17 24.47 4.66
N ILE A 494 11.32 23.84 5.84
CA ILE A 494 11.16 24.53 7.14
C ILE A 494 12.15 25.70 7.22
N GLY A 495 13.42 25.46 6.85
CA GLY A 495 14.44 26.49 6.81
C GLY A 495 14.09 27.65 5.88
N VAL A 496 13.70 27.36 4.64
CA VAL A 496 13.30 28.37 3.65
C VAL A 496 12.10 29.18 4.14
N ASN A 497 11.08 28.53 4.70
CA ASN A 497 9.92 29.21 5.25
C ASN A 497 10.31 30.14 6.42
N SER A 498 11.26 29.73 7.26
CA SER A 498 11.78 30.56 8.35
C SER A 498 12.46 31.84 7.88
N LEU A 499 12.98 31.90 6.64
CA LEU A 499 13.59 33.12 6.09
C LEU A 499 12.57 34.26 5.90
N SER A 500 11.31 33.89 5.70
CA SER A 500 10.20 34.85 5.63
C SER A 500 9.58 35.19 6.98
N SER A 501 9.98 34.50 8.06
CA SER A 501 9.44 34.68 9.40
C SER A 501 9.95 35.97 10.05
N THR A 502 9.02 36.75 10.61
CA THR A 502 9.31 37.92 11.44
C THR A 502 9.23 37.63 12.95
N ASP A 503 8.97 36.37 13.33
CA ASP A 503 8.85 35.95 14.72
C ASP A 503 10.22 35.90 15.42
N ARG A 504 10.41 36.76 16.43
CA ARG A 504 11.64 36.82 17.23
C ARG A 504 11.90 35.56 18.06
N LYS A 505 10.87 34.74 18.33
CA LYS A 505 11.01 33.47 19.06
C LYS A 505 11.47 32.32 18.17
N LYS A 506 11.31 32.44 16.85
CA LYS A 506 11.74 31.47 15.83
C LYS A 506 12.56 32.19 14.76
N PRO A 507 13.82 32.56 15.09
CA PRO A 507 14.65 33.32 14.16
C PRO A 507 14.92 32.52 12.87
N PRO A 508 15.16 33.21 11.75
CA PRO A 508 15.55 32.58 10.50
C PRO A 508 16.75 31.66 10.67
N VAL A 509 16.71 30.49 10.00
CA VAL A 509 17.87 29.58 10.00
C VAL A 509 19.08 30.21 9.29
N SER A 510 20.29 29.78 9.67
CA SER A 510 21.51 30.25 9.00
C SER A 510 21.66 29.66 7.59
N GLU A 511 22.38 30.37 6.72
CA GLU A 511 22.73 29.88 5.37
C GLU A 511 23.45 28.52 5.43
N SER A 512 24.35 28.34 6.40
CA SER A 512 25.05 27.06 6.60
C SER A 512 24.11 25.89 6.92
N ALA A 513 23.02 26.15 7.66
CA ALA A 513 22.02 25.14 7.97
C ALA A 513 21.18 24.78 6.73
N LEU A 514 20.84 25.77 5.89
CA LEU A 514 20.15 25.54 4.61
C LEU A 514 21.02 24.74 3.63
N ILE A 515 22.31 25.11 3.52
CA ILE A 515 23.27 24.39 2.68
C ILE A 515 23.42 22.95 3.15
N THR A 516 23.52 22.72 4.46
CA THR A 516 23.62 21.37 5.04
C THR A 516 22.35 20.55 4.75
N ALA A 517 21.17 21.16 4.85
CA ALA A 517 19.91 20.51 4.49
C ALA A 517 19.85 20.15 2.99
N ALA A 518 20.42 20.99 2.12
CA ALA A 518 20.44 20.77 0.67
C ALA A 518 21.53 19.79 0.19
N GLN A 519 22.63 19.62 0.92
CA GLN A 519 23.84 18.92 0.45
C GLN A 519 23.77 17.38 0.44
N VAL A 520 22.85 16.75 1.17
CA VAL A 520 22.92 15.28 1.37
C VAL A 520 22.33 14.47 0.21
N LYS A 521 21.42 15.01 -0.60
CA LYS A 521 20.98 14.42 -1.87
C LYS A 521 20.48 15.51 -2.80
N VAL A 522 21.35 16.06 -3.63
CA VAL A 522 20.92 16.84 -4.81
C VAL A 522 20.39 15.84 -5.85
N VAL A 523 19.26 15.21 -5.54
CA VAL A 523 18.37 14.61 -6.53
C VAL A 523 17.17 15.54 -6.62
N THR A 524 17.35 16.57 -7.44
CA THR A 524 16.29 17.32 -8.11
C THR A 524 15.23 17.94 -7.20
N ILE A 525 15.62 18.95 -6.41
CA ILE A 525 14.68 20.03 -6.06
C ILE A 525 14.56 20.93 -7.31
N LYS A 526 13.76 20.51 -8.28
CA LYS A 526 13.20 21.39 -9.30
C LYS A 526 11.74 20.98 -9.45
N CYS A 527 10.88 21.85 -8.95
CA CYS A 527 9.41 21.96 -9.11
C CYS A 527 8.81 22.27 -7.75
N VAL A 528 8.63 23.56 -7.46
CA VAL A 528 7.33 24.24 -7.27
C VAL A 528 7.66 25.75 -7.26
N PHE A 529 7.29 26.46 -8.33
CA PHE A 529 6.93 27.88 -8.32
C PHE A 529 5.79 28.07 -9.32
#